data_AF-A0A354XVX0-F1
#
_entry.id   AF-A0A354XVX0-F1
#
_cell.length_a   1.000
_cell.length_b   1.000
_cell.length_c   1.000
_cell.angle_alpha   90.00
_cell.angle_beta   90.00
_cell.angle_gamma   90.00
#
_symmetry.space_group_name_H-M   'P 1'
#
loop_
_entity.id
_entity.type
_entity.pdbx_description
1 polymer ?
#
loop_
_entity_poly.entity_id
_entity_poly.type
_entity_poly.pdbx_seq_one_letter_code
_entity_poly.pdbx_strand_id
1 'polypeptide(L)'
;MFPTIYGIALKGLGDDSTLGAAGLVMAIVGGALMPPLQGSIIDLGTVAWLPAVNASFVLPFICFLVICIYGLRTNRRRIMG
;
A
#
# COMPACT_ATOMS: atom_id res chain seq x y z
N MET A 1 -3.94 7.43 -4.09
CA MET A 1 -3.25 7.20 -2.80
C MET A 1 -1.80 7.65 -2.83
N PHE A 2 -1.03 7.26 -3.85
CA PHE A 2 0.40 7.54 -3.92
C PHE A 2 0.78 9.04 -3.78
N PRO A 3 0.16 10.02 -4.49
CA PRO A 3 0.52 11.43 -4.33
C PRO A 3 0.30 11.96 -2.90
N THR A 4 -0.77 11.50 -2.24
CA THR A 4 -1.08 11.87 -0.85
C THR A 4 -0.06 11.29 0.12
N ILE A 5 0.30 10.01 -0.04
CA ILE A 5 1.34 9.35 0.77
C ILE A 5 2.69 10.06 0.57
N TYR A 6 3.04 10.34 -0.68
CA TYR A 6 4.28 11.03 -1.05
C TYR A 6 4.37 12.42 -0.41
N GLY A 7 3.32 13.24 -0.56
CA GLY A 7 3.28 14.58 0.04
C GLY A 7 3.31 14.56 1.57
N ILE A 8 2.66 13.58 2.21
CA ILE A 8 2.69 13.42 3.67
C ILE A 8 4.09 12.97 4.14
N ALA A 9 4.67 11.97 3.47
CA ALA A 9 5.92 11.34 3.88
C ALA A 9 7.13 12.27 3.75
N LEU A 10 7.11 13.20 2.79
CA LEU A 10 8.21 14.17 2.60
C LEU A 10 8.01 15.49 3.34
N LYS A 11 6.84 15.70 3.96
CA LYS A 11 6.56 16.95 4.68
C LYS A 11 7.47 17.06 5.90
N GLY A 12 8.30 18.11 5.94
CA GLY A 12 9.18 18.43 7.07
C GLY A 12 10.53 17.71 7.06
N LEU A 13 10.90 17.02 5.96
CA LEU A 13 12.20 16.35 5.83
C LEU A 13 13.36 17.29 5.45
N GLY A 14 13.10 18.49 4.96
CA GLY A 14 14.15 19.41 4.52
C GLY A 14 15.07 18.78 3.46
N ASP A 15 16.38 18.80 3.70
CA ASP A 15 17.41 18.28 2.80
C ASP A 15 17.31 16.75 2.58
N ASP A 16 16.73 16.01 3.54
CA ASP A 16 16.53 14.56 3.42
C ASP A 16 15.37 14.17 2.48
N SER A 17 14.62 15.14 1.97
CA SER A 17 13.45 14.90 1.11
C SER A 17 13.80 14.16 -0.18
N THR A 18 14.99 14.38 -0.75
CA THR A 18 15.46 13.66 -1.95
C THR A 18 15.72 12.18 -1.64
N LEU A 19 16.32 11.88 -0.49
CA LEU A 19 16.56 10.50 -0.06
C LEU A 19 15.24 9.80 0.27
N GLY A 20 14.33 10.49 0.97
CA GLY A 20 12.99 10.00 1.25
C GLY A 20 12.20 9.71 -0.03
N ALA A 21 12.29 10.60 -1.03
CA ALA A 21 11.65 10.43 -2.33
C ALA A 21 12.19 9.19 -3.07
N ALA A 22 13.51 9.01 -3.09
CA ALA A 22 14.14 7.83 -3.68
C ALA A 22 13.64 6.53 -3.02
N GLY A 23 13.51 6.52 -1.69
CA GLY A 23 12.92 5.39 -0.95
C GLY A 23 11.48 5.09 -1.37
N LEU A 24 10.64 6.11 -1.51
CA LEU A 24 9.26 5.96 -1.97
C LEU A 24 9.15 5.42 -3.40
N VAL A 25 10.07 5.82 -4.29
CA VAL A 25 10.13 5.30 -5.66
C VAL A 25 10.57 3.84 -5.67
N MET A 26 11.57 3.45 -4.87
CA MET A 26 11.98 2.04 -4.77
C MET A 26 10.85 1.14 -4.23
N ALA A 27 10.00 1.65 -3.34
CA ALA A 27 8.86 0.92 -2.81
C ALA A 27 7.80 0.58 -3.88
N ILE A 28 7.81 1.22 -5.06
CA ILE A 28 6.92 0.89 -6.19
C ILE A 28 7.12 -0.57 -6.64
N VAL A 29 8.33 -1.12 -6.49
CA VAL A 29 8.62 -2.54 -6.79
C VAL A 29 7.70 -3.47 -6.00
N GLY A 30 7.38 -3.14 -4.74
CA GLY A 30 6.42 -3.90 -3.95
C GLY A 30 5.02 -3.93 -4.58
N GLY A 31 4.61 -2.84 -5.23
CA GLY A 31 3.36 -2.77 -6.00
C GLY A 31 3.38 -3.67 -7.23
N ALA A 32 4.53 -3.79 -7.91
CA ALA A 32 4.70 -4.68 -9.07
C ALA A 32 4.65 -6.17 -8.69
N LEU A 33 4.90 -6.53 -7.43
CA LEU A 33 4.75 -7.90 -6.93
C LEU A 33 3.29 -8.28 -6.65
N MET A 34 2.38 -7.31 -6.51
CA MET A 34 0.98 -7.59 -6.17
C MET A 34 0.21 -8.31 -7.29
N PRO A 35 0.33 -7.96 -8.58
CA PRO A 35 -0.39 -8.66 -9.66
C PRO A 35 -0.01 -10.14 -9.81
N PRO A 36 1.28 -10.55 -9.79
CA PRO A 36 1.64 -11.97 -9.79
C PRO A 36 1.09 -12.73 -8.57
N LEU A 37 1.12 -12.11 -7.39
CA LEU A 37 0.53 -12.70 -6.19
C LEU A 37 -0.98 -12.87 -6.34
N GLN A 38 -1.69 -11.86 -6.86
CA GLN A 38 -3.12 -11.96 -7.11
C GLN A 38 -3.43 -13.03 -8.17
N GLY A 39 -2.63 -13.11 -9.24
CA GLY A 39 -2.73 -14.15 -10.26
C GLY A 39 -2.58 -15.55 -9.67
N SER A 40 -1.58 -15.77 -8.81
CA SER A 40 -1.38 -17.06 -8.14
C SER A 40 -2.57 -17.47 -7.26
N ILE A 41 -3.30 -16.50 -6.68
CA ILE A 41 -4.53 -16.76 -5.94
C ILE A 41 -5.68 -17.12 -6.89
N ILE A 42 -5.78 -16.44 -8.04
CA ILE A 42 -6.81 -16.71 -9.05
C ILE A 42 -6.65 -18.12 -9.64
N ASP A 43 -5.41 -18.55 -9.88
CA ASP A 43 -5.08 -19.86 -10.46
C ASP A 43 -5.49 -21.06 -9.57
N LEU A 44 -5.82 -20.84 -8.29
CA LEU A 44 -6.41 -21.87 -7.43
C LEU A 44 -7.83 -22.30 -7.85
N GLY A 45 -8.49 -21.55 -8.74
CA GLY A 45 -9.82 -21.85 -9.29
C GLY A 45 -10.98 -21.58 -8.32
N THR A 46 -11.02 -22.26 -7.18
CA THR A 46 -12.03 -22.05 -6.12
C THR A 46 -11.38 -21.96 -4.75
N VAL A 47 -11.73 -20.94 -3.99
CA VAL A 47 -11.27 -20.75 -2.60
C VAL A 47 -12.48 -20.89 -1.68
N ALA A 48 -12.45 -21.97 -0.87
CA ALA A 48 -13.56 -22.40 -0.01
C ALA A 48 -14.86 -22.64 -0.80
N TRP A 49 -15.71 -21.62 -0.91
CA TRP A 49 -17.03 -21.69 -1.56
C TRP A 49 -17.22 -20.62 -2.64
N LEU A 50 -16.17 -19.82 -2.90
CA LEU A 50 -16.20 -18.69 -3.83
C LEU A 50 -15.27 -18.95 -5.03
N PRO A 51 -15.58 -18.35 -6.20
CA PRO A 51 -14.61 -18.24 -7.28
C PRO A 51 -13.33 -17.58 -6.76
N ALA A 52 -12.18 -18.18 -7.08
CA ALA A 52 -10.87 -17.68 -6.63
C ALA A 52 -10.62 -16.23 -7.09
N VAL A 53 -11.22 -15.81 -8.21
CA VAL A 53 -11.25 -14.42 -8.68
C VAL A 53 -11.80 -13.47 -7.62
N ASN A 54 -12.95 -13.79 -7.02
CA ASN A 54 -13.59 -12.95 -6.01
C ASN A 54 -12.81 -13.00 -4.70
N ALA A 55 -12.29 -14.17 -4.33
CA ALA A 55 -11.44 -14.31 -3.16
C ALA A 55 -10.13 -13.53 -3.30
N SER A 56 -9.58 -13.38 -4.52
CA SER A 56 -8.34 -12.66 -4.78
C SER A 56 -8.38 -11.19 -4.36
N PHE A 57 -9.58 -10.59 -4.28
CA PHE A 57 -9.77 -9.21 -3.79
C PHE A 57 -9.44 -9.03 -2.31
N VAL A 58 -9.25 -10.12 -1.55
CA VAL A 58 -8.70 -10.03 -0.18
C VAL A 58 -7.29 -9.42 -0.18
N LEU A 59 -6.50 -9.65 -1.24
CA LEU A 59 -5.15 -9.11 -1.36
C LEU A 59 -5.15 -7.57 -1.44
N PRO A 60 -5.83 -6.90 -2.40
CA PRO A 60 -5.92 -5.45 -2.40
C PRO A 60 -6.62 -4.89 -1.15
N PHE A 61 -7.58 -5.62 -0.56
CA PHE A 61 -8.21 -5.21 0.70
C PHE A 61 -7.19 -5.09 1.84
N ILE A 62 -6.29 -6.07 1.99
CA ILE A 62 -5.20 -6.00 2.98
C ILE A 62 -4.26 -4.83 2.67
N CYS A 63 -3.90 -4.60 1.41
CA CYS A 63 -3.09 -3.44 1.02
C CYS A 63 -3.76 -2.11 1.42
N PHE A 64 -5.07 -1.98 1.22
CA PHE A 64 -5.82 -0.81 1.65
C PHE A 64 -5.86 -0.65 3.18
N LEU A 65 -5.98 -1.75 3.94
CA LEU A 65 -5.92 -1.68 5.40
C LEU A 65 -4.60 -1.09 5.90
N VAL A 66 -3.46 -1.49 5.31
CA VAL A 66 -2.15 -0.93 5.66
C VAL A 66 -2.11 0.57 5.36
N ILE A 67 -2.64 1.01 4.21
CA ILE A 67 -2.70 2.43 3.84
C ILE A 67 -3.63 3.21 4.79
N CYS A 68 -4.77 2.64 5.18
CA CYS A 68 -5.67 3.22 6.17
C CYS A 68 -4.99 3.42 7.53
N ILE A 69 -4.26 2.41 8.01
CA ILE A 69 -3.50 2.51 9.27
C ILE A 69 -2.44 3.62 9.19
N TYR A 70 -1.70 3.70 8.07
CA TYR A 70 -0.74 4.78 7.85
C TYR A 70 -1.40 6.17 7.88
N GLY A 71 -2.55 6.32 7.21
CA GLY A 71 -3.33 7.56 7.21
C GLY A 71 -3.82 7.96 8.59
N LEU A 72 -4.42 7.02 9.34
CA LEU A 72 -4.90 7.26 10.70
C LEU A 72 -3.76 7.61 11.66
N ARG A 73 -2.64 6.90 11.58
CA ARG A 73 -1.45 7.16 12.40
C ARG A 73 -0.86 8.54 12.12
N THR A 74 -0.77 8.93 10.85
CA THR A 74 -0.33 10.27 10.44
C THR A 74 -1.29 11.34 10.93
N ASN A 75 -2.60 11.16 10.74
CA ASN A 75 -3.59 12.13 11.15
C ASN A 75 -3.58 12.35 12.68
N ARG A 76 -3.49 11.26 13.45
CA ARG A 76 -3.37 11.33 14.91
C ARG A 76 -2.10 12.05 15.36
N ARG A 77 -0.97 11.85 14.66
CA ARG A 77 0.27 12.58 14.92
C ARG A 77 0.16 14.08 14.61
N ARG A 78 -0.61 14.47 13.58
CA ARG A 78 -0.88 15.89 13.28
C ARG A 78 -1.76 16.58 14.32
N ILE A 79 -2.67 15.86 14.98
CA ILE A 79 -3.60 16.45 15.97
C ILE A 79 -2.93 16.59 17.35
N MET A 80 -1.97 15.72 17.67
CA MET A 80 -1.29 15.69 18.98
C MET A 80 0.04 16.46 19.03
N GLY A 81 0.52 16.98 17.91
CA GLY A 81 1.81 17.67 17.79
C GLY A 81 1.68 19.10 17.29
#